data_AF-X7EEB5-F1
#
_entry.id   AF-X7EEB5-F1
#
_cell.length_a   1.000
_cell.length_b   1.000
_cell.length_c   1.000
_cell.angle_alpha   90.00
_cell.angle_beta   90.00
_cell.angle_gamma   90.00
#
_symmetry.space_group_name_H-M   'P 1'
#
loop_
_entity.id
_entity.type
_entity.pdbx_description
1 polymer ?
#
loop_
_entity_poly.entity_id
_entity_poly.type
_entity_poly.pdbx_seq_one_letter_code
_entity_poly.pdbx_strand_id
1 'polypeptide(L)'
;MSFSSAYNMAKARSLEESIGEWKVLCANLETTVENQKVTIQGLHDQVDAWNMHYLGLEAERDYLLALLDASSGGADNNPARTLTNEEFRVPNGPRKGERLQKRDVVYLKKVAELAKTRFKQWSNWWALIRDSRIFD
;
A
#
# COMPACT_ATOMS: atom_id res chain seq x y z
N MET A 1 57.52 -35.88 19.02
CA MET A 1 56.08 -35.58 18.87
C MET A 1 55.69 -35.83 17.42
N SER A 2 54.66 -36.65 17.16
CA SER A 2 54.37 -37.19 15.82
C SER A 2 53.66 -36.19 14.90
N PHE A 3 53.93 -36.27 13.60
CA PHE A 3 53.31 -35.46 12.53
C PHE A 3 51.77 -35.41 12.63
N SER A 4 51.14 -36.52 13.03
CA SER A 4 49.69 -36.60 13.26
C SER A 4 49.20 -35.62 14.34
N SER A 5 49.96 -35.41 15.41
CA SER A 5 49.60 -34.45 16.46
C SER A 5 49.62 -33.01 15.95
N ALA A 6 50.63 -32.64 15.17
CA ALA A 6 50.75 -31.30 14.60
C ALA A 6 49.66 -31.02 13.55
N TYR A 7 49.38 -32.00 12.69
CA TYR A 7 48.29 -31.92 11.71
C TYR A 7 46.91 -31.78 12.37
N ASN A 8 46.64 -32.56 13.42
CA ASN A 8 45.37 -32.48 14.15
C ASN A 8 45.22 -31.14 14.88
N MET A 9 46.30 -30.57 15.44
CA MET A 9 46.27 -29.22 16.04
C MET A 9 46.01 -28.13 15.00
N ALA A 10 46.65 -28.20 13.83
CA ALA A 10 46.42 -27.24 12.75
C ALA A 10 44.98 -27.31 12.24
N LYS A 11 44.44 -28.51 12.08
CA LYS A 11 43.03 -28.72 11.69
C LYS A 11 42.05 -28.22 12.75
N ALA A 12 42.35 -28.44 14.03
CA ALA A 12 41.54 -27.92 15.14
C ALA A 12 41.50 -26.39 15.13
N ARG A 13 42.64 -25.72 14.95
CA ARG A 13 42.71 -24.25 14.84
C ARG A 13 41.92 -23.71 13.66
N SER A 14 42.06 -24.33 12.48
CA SER A 14 41.29 -23.93 11.30
C SER A 14 39.78 -24.10 11.51
N LEU A 15 39.35 -25.17 12.18
CA LEU A 15 37.94 -25.35 12.54
C LEU A 15 37.46 -24.32 13.57
N GLU A 16 38.28 -23.97 14.56
CA GLU A 16 37.99 -22.92 15.54
C GLU A 16 37.81 -21.55 14.86
N GLU A 17 38.69 -21.21 13.90
CA GLU A 17 38.59 -20.00 13.09
C GLU A 17 37.28 -19.98 12.29
N SER A 18 36.96 -21.05 11.56
CA SER A 18 35.71 -21.15 10.82
C SER A 18 34.47 -21.06 11.73
N ILE A 19 34.50 -21.68 12.91
CA ILE A 19 33.41 -21.55 13.90
C ILE A 19 33.27 -20.09 14.35
N GLY A 20 34.38 -19.37 14.53
CA GLY A 20 34.39 -17.94 14.82
C GLY A 20 33.70 -17.13 13.73
N GLU A 21 34.05 -17.37 12.47
CA GLU A 21 33.43 -16.71 11.31
C GLU A 21 31.93 -17.00 11.22
N TRP A 22 31.52 -18.26 11.40
CA TRP A 22 30.10 -18.65 11.41
C TRP A 22 29.32 -17.97 12.53
N LYS A 23 29.90 -17.84 13.73
CA LYS A 23 29.25 -17.12 14.84
C LYS A 23 29.03 -15.64 14.52
N VAL A 24 30.02 -14.99 13.91
CA VAL A 24 29.89 -13.59 13.47
C VAL A 24 28.82 -13.46 12.40
N LEU A 25 28.79 -14.38 11.42
CA LEU A 25 27.76 -14.38 10.39
C LEU A 25 26.36 -14.58 10.97
N CYS A 26 26.18 -15.52 11.90
CA CYS A 26 24.91 -15.73 12.60
C CYS A 26 24.45 -14.47 13.34
N ALA A 27 25.33 -13.82 14.11
CA ALA A 27 25.00 -12.58 14.83
C ALA A 27 24.60 -11.43 13.87
N ASN A 28 25.29 -11.32 12.72
CA ASN A 28 24.96 -10.33 11.70
C ASN A 28 23.59 -10.61 11.04
N LEU A 29 23.28 -11.88 10.78
CA LEU A 29 21.99 -12.29 10.24
C LEU A 29 20.86 -12.04 11.23
N GLU A 30 21.06 -12.34 12.52
CA GLU A 30 20.10 -12.05 13.59
C GLU A 30 19.81 -10.54 13.68
N THR A 31 20.85 -9.72 13.63
CA THR A 31 20.71 -8.25 13.61
C THR A 31 19.95 -7.78 12.38
N THR A 32 20.24 -8.36 11.21
CA THR A 32 19.56 -8.01 9.95
C THR A 32 18.07 -8.37 10.00
N VAL A 33 17.74 -9.56 10.52
CA VAL A 33 16.35 -10.00 10.69
C VAL A 33 15.60 -9.07 11.63
N GLU A 34 16.21 -8.64 12.74
CA GLU A 34 15.56 -7.74 13.68
C GLU A 34 15.29 -6.37 13.06
N ASN A 35 16.26 -5.81 12.33
CA ASN A 35 16.07 -4.56 11.58
C ASN A 35 14.96 -4.67 10.52
N GLN A 36 14.86 -5.81 9.84
CA GLN A 36 13.79 -6.07 8.89
C GLN A 36 12.42 -6.14 9.56
N LYS A 37 12.29 -6.78 10.73
CA LYS A 37 11.03 -6.81 11.49
C LYS A 37 10.58 -5.40 11.89
N VAL A 38 11.50 -4.56 12.39
CA VAL A 38 11.19 -3.17 12.73
C VAL A 38 10.71 -2.40 11.50
N THR A 39 11.37 -2.60 10.36
CA THR A 39 10.97 -1.97 9.09
C THR A 39 9.58 -2.43 8.65
N ILE A 40 9.30 -3.73 8.72
CA ILE A 40 8.00 -4.31 8.37
C ILE A 40 6.91 -3.76 9.28
N GLN A 41 7.16 -3.68 10.60
CA GLN A 41 6.20 -3.11 11.54
C GLN A 41 5.91 -1.64 11.22
N GLY A 42 6.94 -0.84 10.95
CA GLY A 42 6.75 0.56 10.55
C GLY A 42 5.95 0.71 9.25
N LEU A 43 6.09 -0.22 8.30
CA LEU A 43 5.27 -0.25 7.09
C LEU A 43 3.82 -0.66 7.38
N HIS A 44 3.58 -1.62 8.28
CA HIS A 44 2.22 -1.98 8.71
C HIS A 44 1.52 -0.80 9.39
N ASP A 45 2.19 -0.11 10.30
CA ASP A 45 1.62 1.06 10.97
C ASP A 45 1.27 2.18 9.98
N GLN A 46 2.10 2.36 8.94
CA GLN A 46 1.80 3.31 7.86
C GLN A 46 0.57 2.88 7.05
N VAL A 47 0.46 1.59 6.69
CA VAL A 47 -0.72 1.07 5.98
C VAL A 47 -1.98 1.28 6.82
N ASP A 48 -1.94 0.98 8.12
CA ASP A 48 -3.07 1.18 9.02
C ASP A 48 -3.47 2.65 9.13
N ALA A 49 -2.49 3.55 9.24
CA ALA A 49 -2.76 4.99 9.23
C ALA A 49 -3.43 5.45 7.93
N TRP A 50 -2.99 4.94 6.77
CA TRP A 50 -3.57 5.27 5.47
C TRP A 50 -5.00 4.72 5.34
N ASN A 51 -5.25 3.51 5.84
CA ASN A 51 -6.59 2.92 5.89
C ASN A 51 -7.53 3.76 6.76
N MET A 52 -7.07 4.21 7.93
CA MET A 52 -7.87 5.09 8.80
C MET A 52 -8.17 6.44 8.12
N HIS A 53 -7.20 7.04 7.45
CA HIS A 53 -7.43 8.26 6.67
C HIS A 53 -8.44 8.05 5.54
N TYR A 54 -8.36 6.92 4.83
CA TYR A 54 -9.32 6.56 3.78
C TYR A 54 -10.74 6.45 4.33
N LEU A 55 -10.93 5.72 5.44
CA LEU A 55 -12.24 5.60 6.10
C LEU A 55 -12.79 6.97 6.54
N GLY A 56 -11.93 7.86 7.05
CA GLY A 56 -12.30 9.22 7.41
C GLY A 56 -12.80 10.04 6.21
N LEU A 57 -12.10 9.95 5.07
CA LEU A 57 -12.50 10.62 3.83
C LEU A 57 -13.81 10.06 3.26
N GLU A 58 -14.05 8.75 3.38
CA GLU A 58 -15.33 8.16 2.99
C GLU A 58 -16.49 8.67 3.85
N ALA A 59 -16.29 8.74 5.16
CA ALA A 59 -17.30 9.26 6.08
C ALA A 59 -17.62 10.75 5.81
N GLU A 60 -16.60 11.57 5.56
CA GLU A 60 -16.76 12.98 5.19
C GLU A 60 -17.52 13.12 3.86
N ARG A 61 -17.16 12.32 2.84
CA ARG A 61 -17.85 12.28 1.55
C ARG A 61 -19.34 11.96 1.73
N ASP A 62 -19.65 10.93 2.49
CA ASP A 62 -21.02 10.47 2.67
C ASP A 62 -21.86 11.50 3.44
N TYR A 63 -21.25 12.18 4.42
CA TYR A 63 -21.87 13.31 5.10
C TYR A 63 -22.19 14.47 4.14
N LEU A 64 -21.21 14.91 3.34
CA LEU A 64 -21.42 15.99 2.36
C LEU A 64 -22.49 15.63 1.33
N LEU A 65 -22.54 14.36 0.92
CA LEU A 65 -23.54 13.87 -0.01
C LEU A 65 -24.95 13.89 0.61
N ALA A 66 -25.09 13.51 1.88
CA ALA A 66 -26.36 13.60 2.59
C ALA A 66 -26.86 15.05 2.72
N LEU A 67 -25.95 16.00 2.96
CA LEU A 67 -26.28 17.44 2.95
C LEU A 67 -26.78 17.91 1.58
N LEU A 68 -26.14 17.46 0.49
CA LEU A 68 -26.55 17.75 -0.88
C LEU A 68 -27.91 17.12 -1.22
N ASP A 69 -28.16 15.90 -0.75
CA ASP A 69 -29.47 15.26 -0.91
C ASP A 69 -30.56 16.08 -0.22
N ALA A 70 -30.31 16.53 1.02
CA ALA A 70 -31.26 17.37 1.76
C ALA A 70 -31.53 18.71 1.05
N SER A 71 -30.50 19.38 0.55
CA SER A 71 -30.66 20.66 -0.17
C SER A 71 -31.30 20.52 -1.55
N SER A 72 -31.15 19.36 -2.19
CA SER A 72 -31.76 19.05 -3.50
C SER A 72 -33.19 18.52 -3.39
N GLY A 73 -33.73 18.37 -2.18
CA GLY A 73 -35.07 17.81 -1.95
C GLY A 73 -35.14 16.29 -2.12
N GLY A 74 -34.05 15.58 -1.85
CA GLY A 74 -33.94 14.12 -1.89
C GLY A 74 -32.79 13.62 -2.77
N ALA A 75 -32.42 12.35 -2.57
CA ALA A 75 -31.33 11.70 -3.30
C ALA A 75 -31.58 11.60 -4.81
N ASP A 76 -32.84 11.41 -5.23
CA ASP A 76 -33.21 11.29 -6.65
C ASP A 76 -33.03 12.59 -7.43
N ASN A 77 -33.11 13.73 -6.72
CA ASN A 77 -32.93 15.06 -7.28
C ASN A 77 -31.47 15.53 -7.23
N ASN A 78 -30.58 14.79 -6.55
CA ASN A 78 -29.19 15.19 -6.41
C ASN A 78 -28.40 14.93 -7.72
N PRO A 79 -27.90 15.97 -8.40
CA PRO A 79 -27.15 15.82 -9.65
C PRO A 79 -25.83 15.05 -9.48
N ALA A 80 -25.27 15.00 -8.28
CA ALA A 80 -24.05 14.24 -7.99
C ALA A 80 -24.27 12.72 -8.09
N ARG A 81 -25.51 12.26 -7.85
CA ARG A 81 -25.92 10.84 -7.91
C ARG A 81 -26.37 10.39 -9.29
N THR A 82 -26.51 11.30 -10.26
CA THR A 82 -26.89 10.96 -11.64
C THR A 82 -25.87 9.99 -12.24
N LEU A 83 -26.37 8.89 -12.80
CA LEU A 83 -25.53 7.92 -13.51
C LEU A 83 -24.89 8.54 -14.75
N THR A 84 -23.66 8.14 -15.06
CA THR A 84 -22.97 8.57 -16.27
C THR A 84 -23.18 7.60 -17.43
N ASN A 85 -22.97 8.11 -18.64
CA ASN A 85 -22.98 7.31 -19.87
C ASN A 85 -21.66 6.60 -20.13
N GLU A 86 -20.70 6.72 -19.22
CA GLU A 86 -19.42 6.03 -19.32
C GLU A 86 -19.64 4.51 -19.22
N GLU A 87 -18.91 3.73 -20.01
CA GLU A 87 -18.98 2.27 -19.97
C GLU A 87 -18.35 1.70 -18.69
N PHE A 88 -17.52 2.50 -18.03
CA PHE A 88 -16.79 2.12 -16.83
C PHE A 88 -17.70 1.84 -15.62
N ARG A 89 -17.20 0.99 -14.71
CA ARG A 89 -17.83 0.63 -13.45
C ARG A 89 -16.90 0.96 -12.29
N VAL A 90 -17.48 1.16 -11.11
CA VAL A 90 -16.71 1.33 -9.87
C VAL A 90 -15.85 0.08 -9.66
N PRO A 91 -14.53 0.19 -9.57
CA PRO A 91 -13.64 -0.97 -9.58
C PRO A 91 -13.57 -1.67 -8.22
N ASN A 92 -13.52 -0.92 -7.11
CA ASN A 92 -13.45 -1.44 -5.74
C ASN A 92 -14.24 -0.56 -4.75
N GLY A 93 -14.31 -0.96 -3.47
CA GLY A 93 -15.10 -0.30 -2.43
C GLY A 93 -16.57 -0.76 -2.35
N PRO A 94 -17.41 -0.09 -1.52
CA PRO A 94 -18.79 -0.52 -1.23
C PRO A 94 -19.72 -0.59 -2.46
N ARG A 95 -19.44 0.22 -3.48
CA ARG A 95 -20.22 0.31 -4.73
C ARG A 95 -19.59 -0.47 -5.88
N LYS A 96 -18.68 -1.41 -5.61
CA LYS A 96 -17.97 -2.18 -6.63
C LYS A 96 -18.92 -2.82 -7.65
N GLY A 97 -18.60 -2.66 -8.93
CA GLY A 97 -19.40 -3.17 -10.04
C GLY A 97 -20.58 -2.28 -10.44
N GLU A 98 -20.93 -1.27 -9.64
CA GLU A 98 -21.96 -0.31 -10.00
C GLU A 98 -21.52 0.64 -11.13
N ARG A 99 -22.51 1.22 -11.81
CA ARG A 99 -22.27 2.31 -12.76
C ARG A 99 -21.70 3.52 -12.06
N LEU A 100 -20.79 4.20 -12.73
CA LEU A 100 -20.26 5.47 -12.26
C LEU A 100 -21.38 6.50 -12.17
N GLN A 101 -21.37 7.27 -11.10
CA GLN A 101 -22.15 8.48 -10.93
C GLN A 101 -21.31 9.70 -11.33
N LYS A 102 -21.96 10.84 -11.57
CA LYS A 102 -21.27 12.08 -11.93
C LYS A 102 -20.19 12.46 -10.92
N ARG A 103 -20.48 12.27 -9.62
CA ARG A 103 -19.49 12.51 -8.54
C ARG A 103 -18.21 11.70 -8.72
N ASP A 104 -18.34 10.44 -9.13
CA ASP A 104 -17.22 9.52 -9.26
C ASP A 104 -16.33 10.00 -10.41
N VAL A 105 -16.93 10.41 -11.55
CA VAL A 105 -16.19 10.98 -12.68
C VAL A 105 -15.48 12.30 -12.33
N VAL A 106 -16.13 13.20 -11.58
CA VAL A 106 -15.51 14.46 -11.14
C VAL A 106 -14.31 14.18 -10.25
N TYR A 107 -14.48 13.31 -9.24
CA TYR A 107 -13.40 12.89 -8.36
C TYR A 107 -12.21 12.32 -9.15
N LEU A 108 -12.48 11.35 -10.03
CA LEU A 108 -11.44 10.67 -10.80
C LEU A 108 -10.68 11.61 -11.74
N LYS A 109 -11.38 12.54 -12.39
CA LYS A 109 -10.74 13.59 -13.21
C LYS A 109 -9.83 14.48 -12.37
N LYS A 110 -10.26 14.87 -11.16
CA LYS A 110 -9.45 15.71 -10.28
C LYS A 110 -8.24 14.98 -9.73
N VAL A 111 -8.40 13.72 -9.31
CA VAL A 111 -7.28 12.87 -8.89
C VAL A 111 -6.26 12.74 -10.01
N ALA A 112 -6.70 12.52 -11.24
CA ALA A 112 -5.80 12.43 -12.39
C ALA A 112 -5.02 13.72 -12.65
N GLU A 113 -5.68 14.88 -12.54
CA GLU A 113 -5.04 16.19 -12.68
C GLU A 113 -3.94 16.37 -11.61
N LEU A 114 -4.25 16.06 -10.35
CA LEU A 114 -3.29 16.13 -9.26
C LEU A 114 -2.15 15.12 -9.43
N ALA A 115 -2.48 13.89 -9.84
CA ALA A 115 -1.50 12.83 -10.05
C ALA A 115 -0.50 13.16 -11.15
N LYS A 116 -0.92 13.79 -12.26
CA LYS A 116 0.00 14.22 -13.33
C LYS A 116 1.14 15.11 -12.83
N THR A 117 0.89 15.91 -11.79
CA THR A 117 1.90 16.83 -11.24
C THR A 117 2.90 16.14 -10.31
N ARG A 118 2.51 15.03 -9.66
CA ARG A 118 3.28 14.37 -8.58
C ARG A 118 3.76 12.96 -8.92
N PHE A 119 3.07 12.27 -9.80
CA PHE A 119 3.25 10.85 -10.11
C PHE A 119 3.27 10.65 -11.63
N LYS A 120 4.45 10.89 -12.21
CA LYS A 120 4.67 10.84 -13.67
C LYS A 120 4.49 9.44 -14.26
N GLN A 121 4.50 8.38 -13.43
CA GLN A 121 4.26 7.01 -13.87
C GLN A 121 2.83 6.76 -14.36
N TRP A 122 1.87 7.65 -14.06
CA TRP A 122 0.48 7.47 -14.45
C TRP A 122 0.06 8.55 -15.46
N SER A 123 0.20 8.21 -16.75
CA SER A 123 -0.14 9.09 -17.88
C SER A 123 -1.66 9.13 -18.17
N ASN A 124 -2.39 8.09 -17.77
CA ASN A 124 -3.82 7.93 -17.97
C ASN A 124 -4.55 7.71 -16.63
N TRP A 125 -5.62 8.48 -16.40
CA TRP A 125 -6.45 8.40 -15.20
C TRP A 125 -7.09 7.02 -14.99
N TRP A 126 -7.38 6.29 -16.06
CA TRP A 126 -7.92 4.93 -15.95
C TRP A 126 -6.85 3.88 -15.60
N ALA A 127 -5.60 4.10 -16.03
CA ALA A 127 -4.48 3.25 -15.66
C ALA A 127 -4.17 3.38 -14.15
N LEU A 128 -4.21 4.61 -13.63
CA LEU A 128 -4.19 4.88 -12.20
C LEU A 128 -5.25 4.03 -11.45
N ILE A 129 -6.50 4.07 -11.90
CA ILE A 129 -7.60 3.38 -11.25
C ILE A 129 -7.46 1.85 -11.24
N ARG A 130 -7.06 1.23 -12.35
CA ARG A 130 -6.86 -0.24 -12.39
C ARG A 130 -5.59 -0.69 -11.68
N ASP A 131 -4.50 0.03 -11.89
CA ASP A 131 -3.17 -0.47 -11.57
C ASP A 131 -2.75 -0.08 -10.15
N SER A 132 -3.25 1.04 -9.62
CA SER A 132 -2.88 1.53 -8.29
C SER A 132 -3.91 1.26 -7.19
N ARG A 133 -4.94 0.44 -7.46
CA ARG A 133 -5.87 -0.08 -6.44
C ARG A 133 -6.41 0.99 -5.48
N ILE A 134 -6.70 2.20 -5.97
CA ILE A 134 -7.03 3.39 -5.13
C ILE A 134 -8.27 3.19 -4.26
N PHE A 135 -9.06 2.17 -4.58
CA PHE A 135 -10.29 1.82 -3.88
C PHE A 135 -10.21 0.42 -3.23
N ASP A 136 -9.05 -0.26 -3.23
CA ASP A 136 -8.83 -1.47 -2.38
C ASP A 136 -8.66 -1.06 -0.92
#